data_AF-A0A0Q7E2Y5-F1
#
_entry.id   AF-A0A0Q7E2Y5-F1
#
_cell.length_a   1.000
_cell.length_b   1.000
_cell.length_c   1.000
_cell.angle_alpha   90.00
_cell.angle_beta   90.00
_cell.angle_gamma   90.00
#
_symmetry.space_group_name_H-M   'P 1'
#
loop_
_entity.id
_entity.type
_entity.pdbx_description
1 polymer ?
#
loop_
_entity_poly.entity_id
_entity_poly.type
_entity_poly.pdbx_seq_one_letter_code
_entity_poly.pdbx_strand_id
1 'polypeptide(L)' 'MLYQPKPRNNAAALARHVLVAIAGVFGGLGRGQSDGAYLDGMRGSELEDLGLRRGDDGGYRMFK' A
#
# COMPACT_ATOMS: atom_id res chain seq x y z
N MET A 1 49.27 -15.39 -8.03
CA MET A 1 48.28 -15.29 -6.93
C MET A 1 46.93 -15.00 -7.55
N LEU A 2 45.97 -15.93 -7.43
CA LEU A 2 44.64 -15.82 -8.03
C LEU A 2 43.87 -14.68 -7.33
N TYR A 3 43.34 -13.72 -8.08
CA TYR A 3 42.56 -12.62 -7.53
C TYR A 3 41.33 -13.17 -6.80
N GLN A 4 41.26 -12.95 -5.48
CA GLN A 4 40.05 -13.20 -4.69
C GLN A 4 39.23 -11.91 -4.63
N PRO A 5 37.98 -11.91 -5.14
CA PRO A 5 37.12 -10.73 -5.06
C PRO A 5 36.76 -10.44 -3.59
N LYS A 6 36.81 -9.16 -3.24
CA LYS A 6 36.53 -8.65 -1.88
C LYS A 6 35.13 -9.12 -1.42
N PRO A 7 34.97 -9.62 -0.19
CA PRO A 7 33.66 -10.08 0.31
C PRO A 7 32.62 -8.97 0.19
N ARG A 8 31.46 -9.30 -0.39
CA ARG A 8 30.37 -8.35 -0.61
C ARG A 8 29.81 -7.93 0.76
N ASN A 9 29.60 -6.63 0.94
CA ASN A 9 29.07 -6.06 2.19
C ASN A 9 27.60 -6.46 2.39
N ASN A 10 27.38 -7.61 3.04
CA ASN A 10 26.05 -8.16 3.33
C ASN A 10 25.20 -7.20 4.19
N ALA A 11 25.83 -6.38 5.02
CA ALA A 11 25.13 -5.36 5.82
C ALA A 11 24.42 -4.31 4.95
N ALA A 12 25.05 -3.87 3.86
CA ALA A 12 24.44 -2.91 2.94
C ALA A 12 23.28 -3.54 2.16
N ALA A 13 23.41 -4.82 1.81
CA ALA A 13 22.32 -5.57 1.18
C ALA A 13 21.13 -5.68 2.15
N LEU A 14 21.35 -6.07 3.40
CA LEU A 14 20.30 -6.20 4.41
C LEU A 14 19.57 -4.87 4.64
N ALA A 15 20.31 -3.77 4.83
CA ALA A 15 19.73 -2.45 5.02
C ALA A 15 18.81 -2.04 3.86
N ARG A 16 19.22 -2.33 2.61
CA ARG A 16 18.38 -2.05 1.43
C ARG A 16 17.09 -2.86 1.42
N HIS A 17 17.12 -4.13 1.82
CA HIS A 17 15.92 -4.97 1.88
C HIS A 17 14.95 -4.46 2.95
N VAL A 18 15.46 -4.06 4.12
CA VAL A 18 14.64 -3.49 5.21
C VAL A 18 13.97 -2.20 4.76
N LEU A 19 14.73 -1.30 4.10
CA LEU A 19 14.18 -0.04 3.57
C LEU A 19 13.08 -0.26 2.53
N VAL A 20 13.27 -1.21 1.61
CA VAL A 20 12.27 -1.56 0.60
C VAL A 20 11.03 -2.18 1.24
N ALA A 21 11.20 -3.05 2.24
CA ALA A 21 10.08 -3.65 2.96
C ALA A 21 9.25 -2.58 3.69
N ILE A 22 9.92 -1.66 4.39
CA ILE A 22 9.27 -0.54 5.07
C ILE A 22 8.52 0.34 4.06
N ALA A 23 9.18 0.74 2.97
CA ALA A 23 8.56 1.54 1.92
C ALA A 23 7.35 0.84 1.28
N GLY A 24 7.42 -0.48 1.07
CA GLY A 24 6.31 -1.28 0.55
C GLY A 24 5.11 -1.31 1.49
N VAL A 25 5.35 -1.45 2.80
CA VAL A 25 4.29 -1.44 3.82
C VAL A 25 3.61 -0.06 3.89
N PHE A 26 4.39 1.02 3.96
CA PHE A 26 3.84 2.38 4.00
C PHE A 26 3.15 2.76 2.68
N GLY A 27 3.69 2.35 1.53
CA GLY A 27 3.03 2.55 0.23
C GLY A 27 1.73 1.78 0.08
N GLY A 28 1.65 0.56 0.63
CA GLY A 28 0.43 -0.25 0.65
C GLY A 28 -0.65 0.31 1.58
N LEU A 29 -0.27 0.74 2.79
CA LEU A 29 -1.18 1.37 3.74
C LEU A 29 -1.73 2.71 3.22
N GLY A 30 -0.89 3.51 2.54
CA GLY A 30 -1.30 4.79 1.95
C GLY A 30 -2.40 4.66 0.90
N ARG A 31 -2.34 3.62 0.04
CA ARG A 31 -3.39 3.35 -0.97
C ARG A 31 -4.74 2.98 -0.36
N GLY A 32 -4.74 2.13 0.67
CA GLY A 32 -5.98 1.74 1.34
C GLY A 32 -6.67 2.90 2.07
N GLN A 33 -5.90 3.80 2.67
CA GLN A 33 -6.44 5.00 3.33
C GLN A 33 -6.87 6.09 2.33
N SER A 34 -6.14 6.28 1.23
CA SER A 34 -6.50 7.28 0.22
C SER A 34 -7.82 6.96 -0.47
N ASP A 35 -8.06 5.67 -0.76
CA ASP A 35 -9.31 5.24 -1.40
C ASP A 35 -10.48 5.43 -0.43
N GLY A 36 -10.30 5.09 0.85
CA GLY A 36 -11.29 5.36 1.89
C GLY A 36 -11.61 6.84 2.03
N ALA A 37 -10.61 7.71 2.12
CA ALA A 37 -10.79 9.16 2.25
C ALA A 37 -11.43 9.81 1.01
N TYR A 38 -11.09 9.33 -0.18
CA TYR A 38 -11.69 9.78 -1.44
C TYR A 38 -13.18 9.43 -1.50
N LEU A 39 -13.52 8.19 -1.15
CA LEU A 39 -14.91 7.73 -1.06
C LEU A 39 -15.65 8.37 0.12
N ASP A 40 -14.94 8.87 1.13
CA ASP A 40 -15.54 9.51 2.31
C ASP A 40 -16.17 10.86 2.00
N GLY A 41 -15.58 11.58 1.03
CA GLY A 41 -16.06 12.86 0.53
C GLY A 41 -17.14 12.79 -0.55
N MET A 42 -17.46 11.59 -1.06
CA MET A 42 -18.48 11.39 -2.09
C MET A 42 -19.89 11.33 -1.50
N ARG A 43 -20.87 11.88 -2.23
CA ARG A 43 -22.28 11.76 -1.86
C ARG A 43 -22.77 10.33 -2.12
N GLY A 44 -23.78 9.90 -1.37
CA GLY A 44 -24.34 8.54 -1.50
C GLY A 44 -24.74 8.16 -2.94
N SER A 45 -25.27 9.11 -3.70
CA SER A 45 -25.61 8.91 -5.12
C SER A 45 -24.40 8.68 -6.02
N GLU A 46 -23.26 9.34 -5.73
CA GLU A 46 -22.03 9.19 -6.51
C GLU A 46 -21.34 7.85 -6.19
N LEU A 47 -21.46 7.38 -4.95
CA LEU A 47 -21.04 6.03 -4.57
C LEU A 47 -21.90 4.98 -5.29
N GLU A 48 -23.21 5.19 -5.36
CA GLU A 48 -24.14 4.29 -6.07
C GLU A 48 -23.83 4.20 -7.57
N ASP A 49 -23.50 5.32 -8.22
CA ASP A 49 -23.07 5.34 -9.62
C ASP A 49 -21.76 4.56 -9.86
N LEU A 50 -20.88 4.52 -8.86
CA LEU A 50 -19.65 3.71 -8.86
C LEU A 50 -19.90 2.24 -8.53
N GLY A 51 -21.16 1.84 -8.30
CA GLY A 51 -21.49 0.51 -7.85
C GLY A 51 -21.01 0.23 -6.41
N LEU A 52 -20.85 1.27 -5.59
CA LEU A 52 -20.38 1.19 -4.21
C LEU A 52 -21.46 1.64 -3.22
N ARG A 53 -21.52 0.99 -2.06
CA ARG A 53 -22.38 1.37 -0.93
C ARG A 53 -21.55 1.50 0.34
N ARG A 54 -21.79 2.56 1.11
CA ARG A 54 -21.24 2.66 2.47
C ARG A 54 -22.02 1.73 3.40
N GLY A 55 -21.30 0.84 4.10
CA GLY A 55 -21.85 -0.03 5.13
C GLY A 55 -21.92 0.67 6.50
N ASP A 56 -22.68 0.08 7.42
CA ASP A 56 -22.86 0.60 8.78
C ASP A 56 -21.57 0.51 9.62
N ASP A 57 -20.59 -0.26 9.15
CA ASP A 57 -19.24 -0.41 9.71
C ASP A 57 -18.27 0.68 9.25
N GLY A 58 -18.72 1.63 8.42
CA GLY A 58 -17.88 2.66 7.78
C GLY A 58 -17.05 2.13 6.61
N GLY A 59 -17.22 0.86 6.22
CA GLY A 59 -16.58 0.27 5.06
C GLY A 59 -17.36 0.51 3.76
N TYR A 60 -16.71 0.28 2.62
CA TYR A 60 -17.34 0.34 1.29
C TYR A 60 -17.52 -1.07 0.73
N ARG A 61 -18.69 -1.37 0.18
CA ARG A 61 -19.02 -2.66 -0.44
C ARG A 61 -19.55 -2.45 -1.85
N MET A 62 -19.15 -3.30 -2.79
CA MET A 62 -19.71 -3.30 -4.14
C MET A 62 -21.16 -3.80 -4.11
N PHE A 63 -22.04 -3.18 -4.90
CA PHE A 63 -23.31 -3.78 -5.28
C PHE A 63 -22.99 -5.03 -6.10
N LYS A 64 -23.39 -6.18 -5.58
CA LYS A 64 -23.21 -7.47 -6.24
C LYS A 64 -24.28 -7.68 -7.31
#